data_AF-A0A0B5ATL9-F1
#
_entry.id   AF-A0A0B5ATL9-F1
#
_cell.length_a   1.000
_cell.length_b   1.000
_cell.length_c   1.000
_cell.angle_alpha   90.00
_cell.angle_beta   90.00
_cell.angle_gamma   90.00
#
_symmetry.space_group_name_H-M   'P 1'
#
loop_
_entity.id
_entity.type
_entity.pdbx_description
1 polymer ?
#
loop_
_entity_poly.entity_id
_entity_poly.type
_entity_poly.pdbx_seq_one_letter_code
_entity_poly.pdbx_strand_id
1 'polypeptide(L)'
;MKGMKKVKIITCSMILAGLGFMAFEHPDTVWGNTPQATYVPSGIAKVEYQLTGAMNQDWTTINVASATSTTGFDLKLTEEGATHVLVAATDNAGNIAMEMKVFYVGNDGTNTPSPMKNIQYRLSGATTQGLTDYTAPFTVKNEGKTTVHITAEDMAGNTVTMTREVKIDKSSPINNGVTITLQ
;
A
#
# COMPACT_ATOMS: atom_id res chain seq x y z
N MET A 1 12.43 -20.50 15.25
CA MET A 1 11.01 -20.89 15.11
C MET A 1 10.24 -19.66 14.65
N LYS A 2 9.64 -19.69 13.45
CA LYS A 2 8.93 -18.56 12.81
C LYS A 2 7.79 -18.09 13.72
N GLY A 3 7.80 -16.82 14.13
CA GLY A 3 6.85 -16.26 15.09
C GLY A 3 5.44 -16.18 14.52
N MET A 4 4.63 -17.22 14.72
CA MET A 4 3.21 -17.19 14.37
C MET A 4 2.47 -16.21 15.30
N LYS A 5 1.87 -15.15 14.75
CA LYS A 5 0.99 -14.25 15.52
C LYS A 5 -0.43 -14.29 14.98
N LYS A 6 -1.39 -14.40 15.89
CA LYS A 6 -2.83 -14.25 15.62
C LYS A 6 -3.13 -12.75 15.64
N VAL A 7 -3.70 -12.24 14.56
CA VAL A 7 -4.15 -10.86 14.46
C VAL A 7 -5.67 -10.87 14.62
N LYS A 8 -6.16 -10.27 15.71
CA LYS A 8 -7.60 -10.08 15.90
C LYS A 8 -8.05 -8.92 15.02
N ILE A 9 -8.75 -9.24 13.94
CA ILE A 9 -9.38 -8.22 13.13
C ILE A 9 -10.70 -7.91 13.82
N ILE A 10 -10.73 -6.79 14.53
CA ILE A 10 -11.98 -6.18 14.95
C ILE A 10 -12.62 -5.70 13.66
N THR A 11 -13.49 -6.52 13.09
CA THR A 11 -14.46 -6.06 12.10
C THR A 11 -15.17 -4.86 12.69
N CYS A 12 -15.32 -3.82 11.86
CA CYS A 12 -16.12 -2.62 12.08
C CYS A 12 -16.98 -2.69 13.34
N SER A 13 -16.66 -1.84 14.32
CA SER A 13 -17.58 -1.56 15.40
C SER A 13 -18.84 -0.93 14.79
N MET A 14 -19.83 -1.75 14.43
CA MET A 14 -21.21 -1.28 14.37
C MET A 14 -21.68 -1.15 15.82
N ILE A 15 -21.21 -0.09 16.50
CA ILE A 15 -21.81 0.36 17.74
C ILE A 15 -23.11 1.05 17.34
N LEU A 16 -24.23 0.43 17.66
CA LEU A 16 -25.48 1.14 17.78
C LEU A 16 -25.44 1.95 19.08
N ALA A 17 -25.14 3.25 19.00
CA ALA A 17 -25.78 4.31 19.79
C ALA A 17 -25.11 5.66 19.54
N GLY A 18 -25.91 6.62 19.08
CA GLY A 18 -25.71 8.04 19.39
C GLY A 18 -24.52 8.73 18.71
N LEU A 19 -24.85 9.52 17.69
CA LEU A 19 -24.04 10.60 17.13
C LEU A 19 -22.86 10.14 16.25
N GLY A 20 -23.20 9.86 14.99
CA GLY A 20 -22.38 10.20 13.82
C GLY A 20 -21.32 9.19 13.40
N PHE A 21 -21.69 8.06 12.80
CA PHE A 21 -20.78 7.26 11.97
C PHE A 21 -21.52 6.52 10.84
N MET A 22 -20.95 6.61 9.63
CA MET A 22 -21.30 5.93 8.37
C MET A 22 -22.77 5.52 8.21
N ALA A 23 -23.61 6.51 7.93
CA ALA A 23 -24.88 6.26 7.28
C ALA A 23 -24.62 5.86 5.83
N PHE A 24 -25.07 4.67 5.42
CA PHE A 24 -25.32 4.42 4.02
C PHE A 24 -26.61 5.19 3.69
N GLU A 25 -26.48 6.44 3.25
CA GLU A 25 -27.62 7.24 2.81
C GLU A 25 -28.13 6.66 1.49
N HIS A 26 -29.37 6.18 1.48
CA HIS A 26 -30.09 5.92 0.25
C HIS A 26 -30.62 7.28 -0.28
N PRO A 27 -30.29 7.72 -1.51
CA PRO A 27 -31.00 8.83 -2.13
C PRO A 27 -32.27 8.27 -2.80
N ASP A 28 -33.19 7.69 -2.03
CA ASP A 28 -34.53 7.45 -2.57
C ASP A 28 -35.38 8.67 -2.29
N THR A 29 -35.49 9.48 -3.34
CA THR A 29 -36.29 10.70 -3.38
C THR A 29 -37.77 10.32 -3.19
N VAL A 30 -38.31 10.50 -1.99
CA VAL A 30 -39.77 10.48 -1.79
C VAL A 30 -40.19 11.85 -1.26
N TRP A 31 -40.81 12.61 -2.15
CA TRP A 31 -41.46 13.88 -1.88
C TRP A 31 -42.76 13.59 -1.12
N GLY A 32 -42.83 13.98 0.16
CA GLY A 32 -44.07 13.92 0.95
C GLY A 32 -43.81 13.52 2.41
N ASN A 33 -44.23 14.39 3.32
CA ASN A 33 -44.06 14.24 4.76
C ASN A 33 -44.81 13.00 5.30
N THR A 34 -44.09 11.92 5.59
CA THR A 34 -44.56 10.75 6.38
C THR A 34 -43.49 10.36 7.40
N PRO A 35 -43.87 9.68 8.51
CA PRO A 35 -43.04 9.53 9.70
C PRO A 35 -41.69 8.90 9.35
N GLN A 36 -40.60 9.42 9.92
CA GLN A 36 -39.25 8.83 9.87
C GLN A 36 -39.36 7.31 9.89
N ALA A 37 -39.03 6.67 8.77
CA ALA A 37 -39.02 5.22 8.69
C ALA A 37 -38.08 4.69 9.77
N THR A 38 -38.61 3.95 10.73
CA THR A 38 -37.80 3.26 11.72
C THR A 38 -36.89 2.30 10.97
N TYR A 39 -35.61 2.62 10.87
CA TYR A 39 -34.61 1.75 10.27
C TYR A 39 -34.60 0.41 11.01
N VAL A 40 -35.06 -0.65 10.33
CA VAL A 40 -34.91 -2.03 10.80
C VAL A 40 -33.72 -2.62 10.06
N PRO A 41 -32.57 -2.84 10.72
CA PRO A 41 -31.43 -3.47 10.08
C PRO A 41 -31.83 -4.84 9.53
N SER A 42 -31.56 -5.11 8.25
CA SER A 42 -31.92 -6.39 7.60
C SER A 42 -31.09 -7.57 8.12
N GLY A 43 -30.07 -7.34 8.94
CA GLY A 43 -29.12 -8.35 9.39
C GLY A 43 -28.09 -8.70 8.31
N ILE A 44 -26.95 -9.25 8.73
CA ILE A 44 -25.86 -9.63 7.83
C ILE A 44 -26.14 -11.01 7.23
N ALA A 45 -26.12 -11.11 5.90
CA ALA A 45 -26.27 -12.36 5.15
C ALA A 45 -24.95 -13.10 4.97
N LYS A 46 -23.88 -12.35 4.68
CA LYS A 46 -22.59 -12.91 4.32
C LYS A 46 -21.46 -11.96 4.70
N VAL A 47 -20.34 -12.49 5.18
CA VAL A 47 -19.09 -11.74 5.30
C VAL A 47 -17.99 -12.55 4.65
N GLU A 48 -17.13 -11.90 3.86
CA GLU A 48 -16.02 -12.53 3.17
C GLU A 48 -14.78 -11.66 3.30
N TYR A 49 -13.60 -12.25 3.16
CA TYR A 49 -12.34 -11.51 3.10
C TYR A 49 -11.42 -12.04 2.01
N GLN A 50 -10.55 -11.17 1.53
CA GLN A 50 -9.42 -11.53 0.67
C GLN A 50 -8.13 -10.91 1.21
N LEU A 51 -6.99 -11.53 0.87
CA LEU A 51 -5.65 -11.09 1.25
C LEU A 51 -4.83 -10.80 0.00
N THR A 52 -4.03 -9.73 0.04
CA THR A 52 -3.02 -9.44 -0.98
C THR A 52 -1.72 -8.93 -0.38
N GLY A 53 -0.60 -9.14 -1.08
CA GLY A 53 0.73 -8.69 -0.66
C GLY A 53 1.59 -9.84 -0.16
N ALA A 54 2.08 -9.73 1.07
CA ALA A 54 2.92 -10.77 1.69
C ALA A 54 2.19 -12.12 1.80
N MET A 55 0.89 -12.10 2.10
CA MET A 55 0.00 -13.24 1.93
C MET A 55 -1.06 -12.94 0.88
N ASN A 56 -1.38 -13.94 0.07
CA ASN A 56 -2.43 -13.86 -0.94
C ASN A 56 -3.49 -14.93 -0.65
N GLN A 57 -4.75 -14.51 -0.68
CA GLN A 57 -5.88 -15.40 -0.47
C GLN A 57 -7.08 -14.82 -1.22
N ASP A 58 -7.71 -15.64 -2.05
CA ASP A 58 -8.97 -15.28 -2.69
C ASP A 58 -10.11 -15.17 -1.67
N TRP A 59 -11.23 -14.59 -2.10
CA TRP A 59 -12.43 -14.40 -1.30
C TRP A 59 -12.82 -15.67 -0.55
N THR A 60 -12.84 -15.56 0.77
CA THR A 60 -13.18 -16.66 1.68
C THR A 60 -14.25 -16.20 2.66
N THR A 61 -15.29 -17.01 2.81
CA THR A 61 -16.41 -16.72 3.69
C THR A 61 -16.01 -16.84 5.17
N ILE A 62 -16.47 -15.88 5.96
CA ILE A 62 -16.37 -15.85 7.42
C ILE A 62 -17.70 -16.37 7.97
N ASN A 63 -17.62 -17.34 8.90
CA ASN A 63 -18.80 -17.87 9.56
C ASN A 63 -19.45 -16.79 10.44
N VAL A 64 -20.58 -16.27 9.99
CA VAL A 64 -21.40 -15.28 10.72
C VAL A 64 -22.70 -15.92 11.20
N ALA A 65 -22.67 -16.49 12.40
CA ALA A 65 -23.87 -17.07 13.02
C ALA A 65 -24.82 -15.94 13.46
N SER A 66 -25.78 -15.55 12.61
CA SER A 66 -26.92 -14.64 12.89
C SER A 66 -26.60 -13.48 13.85
N ALA A 67 -25.41 -12.90 13.71
CA ALA A 67 -24.89 -11.95 14.67
C ALA A 67 -25.33 -10.55 14.24
N THR A 68 -26.00 -9.84 15.14
CA THR A 68 -26.27 -8.40 15.00
C THR A 68 -24.99 -7.55 15.19
N SER A 69 -23.91 -8.18 15.66
CA SER A 69 -22.55 -7.64 15.74
C SER A 69 -21.57 -8.81 15.97
N THR A 70 -20.86 -9.27 14.95
CA THR A 70 -19.80 -10.27 15.13
C THR A 70 -18.58 -9.62 15.78
N THR A 71 -18.15 -10.14 16.92
CA THR A 71 -16.96 -9.68 17.64
C THR A 71 -15.67 -10.17 16.96
N GLY A 72 -15.45 -9.74 15.71
CA GLY A 72 -14.23 -10.00 14.93
C GLY A 72 -13.99 -11.46 14.53
N PHE A 73 -12.98 -11.65 13.70
CA PHE A 73 -12.43 -12.96 13.35
C PHE A 73 -10.91 -12.88 13.48
N ASP A 74 -10.29 -13.99 13.90
CA ASP A 74 -8.84 -14.07 14.02
C ASP A 74 -8.26 -14.46 12.66
N LEU A 75 -7.38 -13.61 12.12
CA LEU A 75 -6.55 -13.95 10.98
C LEU A 75 -5.14 -14.31 11.43
N LYS A 76 -4.63 -15.40 10.88
CA LYS A 76 -3.25 -15.82 11.08
C LYS A 76 -2.42 -15.38 9.87
N LEU A 77 -1.62 -14.35 10.06
CA LEU A 77 -0.65 -13.89 9.06
C LEU A 77 0.73 -14.49 9.39
N THR A 78 1.33 -15.21 8.45
CA THR A 78 2.58 -15.96 8.66
C THR A 78 3.75 -15.48 7.82
N GLU A 79 3.49 -14.70 6.79
CA GLU A 79 4.53 -14.18 5.90
C GLU A 79 4.92 -12.77 6.30
N GLU A 80 6.23 -12.52 6.29
CA GLU A 80 6.80 -11.22 6.60
C GLU A 80 6.43 -10.21 5.52
N GLY A 81 6.14 -8.98 5.96
CA GLY A 81 5.77 -7.88 5.10
C GLY A 81 4.32 -7.41 5.30
N ALA A 82 3.88 -6.58 4.36
CA ALA A 82 2.55 -5.99 4.37
C ALA A 82 1.52 -6.96 3.76
N THR A 83 0.47 -7.27 4.51
CA THR A 83 -0.73 -7.92 3.98
C THR A 83 -1.90 -6.95 4.03
N HIS A 84 -2.52 -6.70 2.89
CA HIS A 84 -3.77 -5.96 2.80
C HIS A 84 -4.93 -6.94 2.97
N VAL A 85 -5.79 -6.66 3.94
CA VAL A 85 -7.00 -7.42 4.22
C VAL A 85 -8.17 -6.58 3.75
N LEU A 86 -8.92 -7.07 2.77
CA LEU A 86 -10.19 -6.49 2.37
C LEU A 86 -11.30 -7.38 2.91
N VAL A 87 -12.24 -6.79 3.66
CA VAL A 87 -13.43 -7.47 4.19
C VAL A 87 -14.65 -6.87 3.51
N ALA A 88 -15.56 -7.74 3.05
CA ALA A 88 -16.84 -7.36 2.50
C ALA A 88 -17.95 -7.98 3.34
N ALA A 89 -18.95 -7.18 3.73
CA ALA A 89 -20.17 -7.65 4.39
C ALA A 89 -21.37 -7.35 3.49
N THR A 90 -22.19 -8.36 3.25
CA THR A 90 -23.44 -8.27 2.51
C THR A 90 -24.60 -8.49 3.48
N ASP A 91 -25.61 -7.62 3.44
CA ASP A 91 -26.82 -7.79 4.23
C ASP A 91 -27.89 -8.63 3.51
N ASN A 92 -28.98 -8.98 4.20
CA ASN A 92 -30.08 -9.75 3.59
C ASN A 92 -30.85 -8.99 2.50
N ALA A 93 -30.68 -7.67 2.39
CA ALA A 93 -31.24 -6.86 1.30
C ALA A 93 -30.29 -6.77 0.09
N GLY A 94 -29.07 -7.31 0.19
CA GLY A 94 -28.06 -7.30 -0.86
C GLY A 94 -27.12 -6.09 -0.83
N ASN A 95 -27.21 -5.21 0.17
CA ASN A 95 -26.28 -4.09 0.32
C ASN A 95 -24.91 -4.60 0.73
N ILE A 96 -23.85 -4.01 0.17
CA ILE A 96 -22.46 -4.42 0.42
C ILE A 96 -21.67 -3.27 1.03
N ALA A 97 -21.01 -3.53 2.15
CA ALA A 97 -20.02 -2.65 2.76
C ALA A 97 -18.62 -3.30 2.67
N MET A 98 -17.59 -2.50 2.37
CA MET A 98 -16.21 -2.98 2.27
C MET A 98 -15.29 -2.16 3.18
N GLU A 99 -14.33 -2.83 3.83
CA GLU A 99 -13.29 -2.21 4.64
C GLU A 99 -11.93 -2.83 4.30
N MET A 100 -10.93 -1.99 4.03
CA MET A 100 -9.56 -2.42 3.82
C MET A 100 -8.70 -2.01 5.01
N LYS A 101 -7.88 -2.95 5.50
CA LYS A 101 -6.88 -2.71 6.54
C LYS A 101 -5.56 -3.36 6.17
N VAL A 102 -4.46 -2.66 6.44
CA VAL A 102 -3.11 -3.19 6.23
C VAL A 102 -2.56 -3.68 7.55
N PHE A 103 -1.98 -4.88 7.52
CA PHE A 103 -1.25 -5.45 8.65
C PHE A 103 0.17 -5.75 8.23
N TYR A 104 1.10 -5.48 9.14
CA TYR A 104 2.51 -5.79 8.96
C TYR A 104 2.91 -6.90 9.91
N VAL A 105 3.57 -7.92 9.36
CA VAL A 105 4.27 -8.93 10.14
C VAL A 105 5.75 -8.67 9.94
N GLY A 106 6.42 -8.23 11.01
CA GLY A 106 7.87 -8.02 11.04
C GLY A 106 8.56 -9.14 11.80
N ASN A 107 9.77 -9.53 11.38
CA ASN A 107 10.55 -10.58 12.05
C ASN A 107 11.27 -10.09 13.33
N ASP A 108 11.27 -8.78 13.57
CA ASP A 108 11.83 -8.09 14.75
C ASP A 108 10.86 -8.02 15.95
N GLY A 109 9.62 -8.52 15.78
CA GLY A 109 8.59 -8.51 16.80
C GLY A 109 7.88 -7.17 17.02
N THR A 110 8.22 -6.12 16.26
CA THR A 110 7.59 -4.79 16.39
C THR A 110 6.31 -4.67 15.56
N ASN A 111 6.09 -5.56 14.59
CA ASN A 111 4.95 -5.54 13.64
C ASN A 111 4.76 -4.16 12.98
N THR A 112 5.84 -3.41 12.88
CA THR A 112 5.92 -2.14 12.17
C THR A 112 6.97 -2.27 11.08
N PRO A 113 6.78 -1.64 9.91
CA PRO A 113 7.87 -1.52 8.95
C PRO A 113 9.11 -0.96 9.63
N SER A 114 10.27 -1.55 9.35
CA SER A 114 11.53 -1.05 9.88
C SER A 114 11.77 0.37 9.35
N PRO A 115 12.05 1.36 10.22
CA PRO A 115 12.40 2.69 9.77
C PRO A 115 13.63 2.67 8.85
N MET A 116 13.66 3.58 7.88
CA MET A 116 14.86 3.81 7.06
C MET A 116 16.04 4.18 7.96
N LYS A 117 17.16 3.47 7.82
CA LYS A 117 18.40 3.72 8.55
C LYS A 117 19.25 4.75 7.83
N ASN A 118 19.60 4.47 6.57
CA ASN A 118 20.33 5.40 5.71
C ASN A 118 20.10 5.09 4.23
N ILE A 119 20.43 6.07 3.40
CA ILE A 119 20.56 5.92 1.96
C ILE A 119 21.98 6.31 1.60
N GLN A 120 22.66 5.44 0.87
CA GLN A 120 24.02 5.66 0.39
C GLN A 120 24.03 5.67 -1.13
N TYR A 121 24.97 6.41 -1.69
CA TYR A 121 25.21 6.42 -3.12
C TYR A 121 26.69 6.39 -3.43
N ARG A 122 27.01 5.93 -4.64
CA ARG A 122 28.32 6.10 -5.26
C ARG A 122 28.14 6.44 -6.74
N LEU A 123 29.10 7.16 -7.29
CA LEU A 123 29.10 7.54 -8.71
C LEU A 123 30.24 6.84 -9.44
N SER A 124 29.97 6.41 -10.68
CA SER A 124 30.97 5.84 -11.58
C SER A 124 30.80 6.36 -13.00
N GLY A 125 31.88 6.40 -13.79
CA GLY A 125 31.87 6.87 -15.17
C GLY A 125 32.48 8.26 -15.28
N ALA A 126 31.80 9.20 -15.96
CA ALA A 126 32.27 10.57 -16.16
C ALA A 126 32.48 11.35 -14.85
N THR A 127 31.66 11.09 -13.83
CA THR A 127 31.87 11.56 -12.45
C THR A 127 32.03 10.35 -11.54
N THR A 128 33.07 10.35 -10.72
CA THR A 128 33.34 9.30 -9.72
C THR A 128 33.18 9.85 -8.32
N GLN A 129 32.57 9.06 -7.44
CA GLN A 129 32.38 9.37 -6.02
C GLN A 129 32.36 8.05 -5.27
N GLY A 130 33.10 7.97 -4.16
CA GLY A 130 33.07 6.81 -3.26
C GLY A 130 31.69 6.63 -2.61
N LEU A 131 31.50 5.55 -1.87
CA LEU A 131 30.27 5.34 -1.11
C LEU A 131 30.09 6.50 -0.13
N THR A 132 28.95 7.19 -0.22
CA THR A 132 28.66 8.43 0.50
C THR A 132 27.21 8.41 0.97
N ASP A 133 26.94 8.87 2.20
CA ASP A 133 25.57 9.02 2.69
C ASP A 133 24.84 10.15 1.95
N TYR A 134 23.61 9.89 1.54
CA TYR A 134 22.73 10.88 0.93
C TYR A 134 22.06 11.72 2.02
N THR A 135 22.51 12.97 2.17
CA THR A 135 21.95 13.93 3.14
C THR A 135 21.25 15.10 2.47
N ALA A 136 21.59 15.41 1.21
CA ALA A 136 21.01 16.50 0.44
C ALA A 136 21.18 16.25 -1.07
N PRO A 137 20.41 16.94 -1.93
CA PRO A 137 20.61 16.95 -3.36
C PRO A 137 22.02 17.40 -3.77
N PHE A 138 22.56 16.83 -4.85
CA PHE A 138 23.87 17.18 -5.42
C PHE A 138 23.78 17.27 -6.95
N THR A 139 24.81 17.85 -7.58
CA THR A 139 24.86 18.06 -9.04
C THR A 139 25.99 17.29 -9.67
N VAL A 140 25.72 16.63 -10.81
CA VAL A 140 26.73 16.03 -11.70
C VAL A 140 27.08 17.06 -12.78
N LYS A 141 28.37 17.35 -12.97
CA LYS A 141 28.82 18.41 -13.90
C LYS A 141 29.66 17.92 -15.07
N ASN A 142 30.30 16.76 -14.96
CA ASN A 142 31.20 16.27 -16.00
C ASN A 142 30.42 15.75 -17.20
N GLU A 143 30.89 16.10 -18.40
CA GLU A 143 30.37 15.56 -19.65
C GLU A 143 30.60 14.05 -19.74
N GLY A 144 29.68 13.36 -20.39
CA GLY A 144 29.66 11.92 -20.54
C GLY A 144 28.61 11.24 -19.67
N LYS A 145 28.73 9.93 -19.57
CA LYS A 145 27.79 9.07 -18.84
C LYS A 145 28.26 8.85 -17.41
N THR A 146 27.43 9.25 -16.44
CA THR A 146 27.61 8.98 -15.02
C THR A 146 26.53 8.00 -14.55
N THR A 147 26.92 6.90 -13.93
CA THR A 147 26.00 5.95 -13.29
C THR A 147 25.95 6.21 -11.79
N VAL A 148 24.75 6.42 -11.26
CA VAL A 148 24.44 6.56 -9.84
C VAL A 148 24.03 5.19 -9.32
N HIS A 149 24.78 4.65 -8.37
CA HIS A 149 24.40 3.44 -7.62
C HIS A 149 23.86 3.88 -6.28
N ILE A 150 22.66 3.45 -5.92
CA ILE A 150 21.96 3.83 -4.69
C ILE A 150 21.70 2.57 -3.90
N THR A 151 22.04 2.57 -2.61
CA THR A 151 21.73 1.50 -1.67
C THR A 151 20.98 2.10 -0.50
N ALA A 152 19.82 1.55 -0.18
CA ALA A 152 19.00 1.94 0.96
C ALA A 152 19.01 0.79 1.97
N GLU A 153 19.23 1.10 3.25
CA GLU A 153 19.22 0.15 4.36
C GLU A 153 18.16 0.60 5.39
N ASP A 154 17.42 -0.35 5.95
CA ASP A 154 16.53 -0.11 7.08
C ASP A 154 17.19 -0.49 8.43
N MET A 155 16.54 -0.18 9.54
CA MET A 155 17.07 -0.50 10.88
C MET A 155 17.14 -2.00 11.19
N ALA A 156 16.52 -2.84 10.35
CA ALA A 156 16.56 -4.31 10.46
C ALA A 156 17.70 -4.91 9.62
N GLY A 157 18.44 -4.08 8.87
CA GLY A 157 19.53 -4.51 7.99
C GLY A 157 19.06 -4.99 6.61
N ASN A 158 17.79 -4.80 6.25
CA ASN A 158 17.34 -5.08 4.89
C ASN A 158 17.94 -4.04 3.95
N THR A 159 18.46 -4.49 2.81
CA THR A 159 19.08 -3.61 1.82
C THR A 159 18.41 -3.75 0.46
N VAL A 160 18.22 -2.62 -0.23
CA VAL A 160 17.80 -2.58 -1.64
C VAL A 160 18.78 -1.72 -2.42
N THR A 161 19.16 -2.18 -3.62
CA THR A 161 20.09 -1.47 -4.51
C THR A 161 19.42 -1.15 -5.84
N MET A 162 19.65 0.07 -6.34
CA MET A 162 19.13 0.57 -7.61
C MET A 162 20.23 1.33 -8.36
N THR A 163 20.20 1.31 -9.70
CA THR A 163 21.08 2.12 -10.55
C THR A 163 20.28 3.11 -11.40
N ARG A 164 20.85 4.29 -11.64
CA ARG A 164 20.33 5.31 -12.57
C ARG A 164 21.47 5.87 -13.40
N GLU A 165 21.17 6.25 -14.64
CA GLU A 165 22.16 6.85 -15.53
C GLU A 165 21.84 8.32 -15.80
N VAL A 166 22.88 9.15 -15.74
CA VAL A 166 22.86 10.56 -16.11
C VAL A 166 23.81 10.74 -17.29
N LYS A 167 23.31 11.28 -18.40
CA LYS A 167 24.11 11.61 -19.58
C LYS A 167 24.14 13.11 -19.74
N ILE A 168 25.35 13.67 -19.79
CA ILE A 168 25.59 15.09 -20.05
C ILE A 168 26.32 15.16 -21.38
N ASP A 169 25.79 15.94 -22.31
CA ASP A 169 26.43 16.30 -23.58
C ASP A 169 26.65 17.82 -23.57
N LYS A 170 27.91 18.24 -23.69
CA LYS A 170 28.28 19.66 -23.78
C LYS A 170 28.91 19.99 -25.13
N SER A 171 28.93 19.02 -26.06
CA SER A 171 29.48 19.22 -27.38
C SER A 171 28.68 20.31 -28.10
N SER A 172 29.41 21.25 -28.72
CA SER A 172 28.77 22.24 -29.58
C SER A 172 28.19 21.55 -30.81
N PRO A 173 27.05 22.01 -31.35
CA PRO A 173 26.54 21.48 -32.61
C PRO A 173 27.62 21.59 -33.69
N ILE A 174 27.97 20.48 -34.31
CA ILE A 174 28.85 20.49 -35.48
C ILE A 174 27.95 20.69 -36.70
N ASN A 175 28.20 21.76 -37.47
CA ASN A 175 27.44 22.03 -38.69
C ASN A 175 27.84 21.03 -39.79
N ASN A 176 27.23 19.85 -39.78
CA ASN A 176 27.43 18.84 -40.82
C ASN A 176 26.72 19.31 -42.09
N GLY A 177 27.44 20.02 -42.98
CA GLY A 177 26.94 20.37 -44.30
C GLY A 177 26.78 19.12 -45.17
N VAL A 178 25.56 18.78 -45.55
CA VAL A 178 25.29 17.74 -46.56
C VAL A 178 25.34 18.40 -47.94
N THR A 179 26.25 17.95 -48.80
CA THR A 179 26.25 18.36 -50.21
C THR A 179 25.35 17.42 -50.99
N ILE A 180 24.27 17.96 -51.56
CA ILE A 180 23.42 17.24 -52.52
C ILE A 180 23.83 17.70 -53.91
N THR A 181 24.38 16.79 -54.71
CA THR A 181 24.58 17.00 -56.16
C THR A 181 23.44 16.37 -56.93
N LEU A 182 22.77 17.16 -57.76
CA LEU A 182 21.83 16.66 -58.76
C LEU A 182 22.64 16.29 -60.02
N GLN A 183 22.47 15.05 -60.49
CA GLN A 183 22.95 14.61 -61.81
C GLN A 183 21.95 14.99 -62.90
#